data_AF-A0A7J9K0G3-F1
#
_entry.id   AF-A0A7J9K0G3-F1
#
_cell.length_a   1.000
_cell.length_b   1.000
_cell.length_c   1.000
_cell.angle_alpha   90.00
_cell.angle_beta   90.00
_cell.angle_gamma   90.00
#
_symmetry.space_group_name_H-M   'P 1'
#
loop_
_entity.id
_entity.type
_entity.pdbx_description
1 polymer ?
#
loop_
_entity_poly.entity_id
_entity_poly.type
_entity_poly.pdbx_seq_one_letter_code
_entity_poly.pdbx_strand_id
1 'polypeptide(L)'
;MAVLMDAINPSIPKPKFGSESIVRQACILLILYLSLGVVIYWFNRHHFVGPKTNPVVDALYFCIVTMCTIGFGDITPNSNATKLFSILFVLVGFGFIDILLSGMVSYVLDLQENYLLKTVQHDGDKRDLATSYIIDVKKGRMRIRLKVGLALGVVVLCIGIGVGVMHFVEHLEWLDSFYLSVMSVTTVGYGDRAFKTMPGRLFAAIWLLVSTVAVARAFLYLAEARVDKRHRRMAKWVLGQDMTVSQFLAADIDNNGYV
;
A
#
# COMPACT_ATOMS: atom_id res chain seq x y z
N MET A 1 -27.60 -43.25 14.38
CA MET A 1 -27.73 -41.91 14.99
C MET A 1 -26.59 -40.95 14.64
N ALA A 2 -25.40 -41.40 14.21
CA ALA A 2 -24.33 -40.49 13.76
C ALA A 2 -24.46 -39.97 12.31
N VAL A 3 -25.25 -40.63 11.46
CA VAL A 3 -25.35 -40.32 10.01
C VAL A 3 -26.37 -39.20 9.71
N LEU A 4 -27.20 -38.80 10.68
CA LEU A 4 -28.23 -37.78 10.51
C LEU A 4 -27.81 -36.38 10.95
N MET A 5 -26.66 -36.24 11.63
CA MET A 5 -26.14 -34.92 12.09
C MET A 5 -25.26 -34.22 11.05
N ASP A 6 -24.70 -34.93 10.08
CA ASP A 6 -23.93 -34.34 8.98
C ASP A 6 -24.81 -33.65 7.91
N ALA A 7 -26.12 -33.89 7.93
CA ALA A 7 -27.06 -33.33 6.94
C ALA A 7 -27.55 -31.90 7.27
N ILE A 8 -27.24 -31.37 8.46
CA ILE A 8 -27.80 -30.10 8.97
C ILE A 8 -26.73 -29.00 9.13
N ASN A 9 -25.47 -29.26 8.79
CA ASN A 9 -24.48 -28.19 8.63
C ASN A 9 -24.26 -27.96 7.14
N PRO A 10 -24.97 -27.01 6.48
CA PRO A 10 -24.49 -26.54 5.19
C PRO A 10 -23.12 -25.95 5.46
N SER A 11 -22.06 -26.68 5.10
CA SER A 11 -20.71 -26.14 5.11
C SER A 11 -20.72 -24.96 4.17
N ILE A 12 -20.90 -23.75 4.71
CA ILE A 12 -20.89 -22.51 3.95
C ILE A 12 -19.59 -22.56 3.14
N PRO A 13 -19.66 -22.63 1.80
CA PRO A 13 -18.47 -22.79 1.00
C PRO A 13 -17.56 -21.62 1.32
N LYS A 14 -16.33 -21.92 1.76
CA LYS A 14 -15.34 -20.87 2.05
C LYS A 14 -15.29 -19.93 0.84
N PRO A 15 -15.56 -18.63 1.00
CA PRO A 15 -15.48 -17.71 -0.11
C PRO A 15 -14.07 -17.78 -0.68
N LYS A 16 -13.94 -18.25 -1.93
CA LYS A 16 -12.67 -18.26 -2.64
C LYS A 16 -12.39 -16.83 -3.07
N PHE A 17 -11.86 -16.01 -2.17
CA PHE A 17 -11.38 -14.69 -2.53
C PHE A 17 -10.14 -14.85 -3.41
N GLY A 18 -10.28 -14.52 -4.70
CA GLY A 18 -9.23 -14.62 -5.73
C GLY A 18 -8.10 -13.59 -5.59
N SER A 19 -7.67 -13.30 -4.37
CA SER A 19 -6.66 -12.27 -4.07
C SER A 19 -5.31 -12.58 -4.72
N GLU A 20 -4.85 -13.84 -4.68
CA GLU A 20 -3.61 -14.23 -5.37
C GLU A 20 -3.68 -14.00 -6.89
N SER A 21 -4.84 -14.22 -7.51
CA SER A 21 -4.99 -14.00 -8.95
C SER A 21 -4.95 -12.52 -9.33
N ILE A 22 -5.55 -11.64 -8.52
CA ILE A 22 -5.58 -10.19 -8.77
C ILE A 22 -4.19 -9.59 -8.62
N VAL A 23 -3.47 -9.93 -7.54
CA VAL A 23 -2.11 -9.44 -7.30
C VAL A 23 -1.18 -9.94 -8.41
N ARG A 24 -1.26 -11.22 -8.77
CA ARG A 24 -0.44 -11.79 -9.85
C ARG A 24 -0.71 -11.10 -11.19
N GLN A 25 -1.98 -10.86 -11.53
CA GLN A 25 -2.37 -10.13 -12.73
C GLN A 25 -1.85 -8.68 -12.71
N ALA A 26 -1.95 -8.00 -11.57
CA ALA A 26 -1.44 -6.64 -11.39
C ALA A 26 0.08 -6.56 -11.62
N CYS A 27 0.84 -7.50 -11.04
CA CYS A 27 2.29 -7.55 -11.25
C CYS A 27 2.66 -7.82 -12.72
N ILE A 28 1.95 -8.74 -13.39
CA ILE A 28 2.19 -9.02 -14.81
C ILE A 28 1.90 -7.78 -15.66
N LEU A 29 0.75 -7.13 -15.46
CA LEU A 29 0.39 -5.92 -16.18
C LEU A 29 1.37 -4.78 -15.93
N LEU A 30 1.86 -4.63 -14.70
CA LEU A 30 2.88 -3.65 -14.34
C LEU A 30 4.18 -3.89 -15.11
N ILE A 31 4.66 -5.14 -15.16
CA ILE A 31 5.88 -5.49 -15.89
C ILE A 31 5.72 -5.20 -17.38
N LEU A 32 4.57 -5.53 -17.97
CA LEU A 32 4.26 -5.23 -19.37
C LEU A 32 4.19 -3.72 -19.64
N TYR A 33 3.59 -2.95 -18.72
CA TYR A 33 3.50 -1.50 -18.81
C TYR A 33 4.89 -0.82 -18.71
N LEU A 34 5.73 -1.26 -17.77
CA LEU A 34 7.08 -0.75 -17.62
C LEU A 34 7.97 -1.15 -18.80
N SER A 35 7.85 -2.38 -19.32
CA SER A 35 8.62 -2.82 -20.49
C SER A 35 8.24 -2.02 -21.74
N LEU A 36 6.94 -1.75 -21.94
CA LEU A 36 6.45 -0.87 -23.01
C LEU A 36 7.03 0.54 -22.88
N GLY A 37 7.01 1.11 -21.66
CA GLY A 37 7.59 2.43 -21.40
C GLY A 37 9.10 2.47 -21.70
N VAL A 38 9.85 1.44 -21.29
CA VAL A 38 11.28 1.31 -21.55
C VAL A 38 11.57 1.23 -23.05
N VAL A 39 10.81 0.44 -23.81
CA VAL A 39 10.97 0.31 -25.27
C VAL A 39 10.71 1.65 -25.96
N ILE A 40 9.64 2.37 -25.59
CA ILE A 40 9.29 3.66 -26.19
C ILE A 40 10.37 4.72 -25.89
N TYR A 41 10.86 4.75 -24.65
CA TYR A 41 11.97 5.63 -24.26
C TYR A 41 13.25 5.29 -25.03
N TRP A 42 13.59 4.00 -25.14
CA TRP A 42 14.79 3.55 -25.83
C TRP A 42 14.79 3.97 -27.31
N PHE A 43 13.64 3.82 -27.99
CA PHE A 43 13.48 4.26 -29.39
C PHE A 43 13.56 5.79 -29.53
N ASN A 44 13.05 6.54 -28.55
CA ASN A 44 12.99 8.02 -28.58
C ASN A 44 14.10 8.69 -27.76
N ARG A 45 15.19 8.00 -27.42
CA ARG A 45 16.23 8.48 -26.49
C ARG A 45 16.81 9.85 -26.87
N HIS A 46 16.88 10.17 -28.15
CA HIS A 46 17.39 11.46 -28.64
C HIS A 46 16.50 12.66 -28.27
N HIS A 47 15.21 12.42 -27.98
CA HIS A 47 14.23 13.44 -27.60
C HIS A 47 14.09 13.62 -26.08
N PHE A 48 14.94 12.96 -25.28
CA PHE A 48 15.00 13.14 -23.83
C PHE A 48 16.26 13.89 -23.43
N VAL A 49 16.10 14.85 -22.51
CA VAL A 49 17.20 15.64 -21.93
C VAL A 49 17.45 15.13 -20.52
N GLY A 50 18.73 14.86 -20.19
CA GLY A 50 19.13 14.42 -18.87
C GLY A 50 20.51 13.73 -18.86
N PRO A 51 21.03 13.39 -17.66
CA PRO A 51 22.28 12.65 -17.53
C PRO A 51 22.12 11.26 -18.14
N LYS A 52 23.07 10.86 -18.99
CA LYS A 52 23.03 9.57 -19.70
C LYS A 52 23.90 8.56 -18.97
N THR A 53 23.31 7.47 -18.51
CA THR A 53 24.04 6.30 -18.01
C THR A 53 23.78 5.12 -18.95
N ASN A 54 23.13 4.06 -18.47
CA ASN A 54 22.66 2.96 -19.30
C ASN A 54 21.24 3.25 -19.84
N PRO A 55 20.98 3.06 -21.16
CA PRO A 55 19.67 3.37 -21.73
C PRO A 55 18.47 2.66 -21.09
N VAL A 56 18.63 1.41 -20.71
CA VAL A 56 17.55 0.62 -20.11
C VAL A 56 17.29 1.07 -18.68
N VAL A 57 18.37 1.34 -17.92
CA VAL A 57 18.26 1.80 -16.52
C VAL A 57 17.69 3.21 -16.46
N ASP A 58 18.15 4.12 -17.31
CA ASP A 58 17.63 5.49 -17.42
C ASP A 58 16.13 5.47 -17.75
N ALA A 59 15.72 4.61 -18.69
CA ALA A 59 14.33 4.46 -19.10
C ALA A 59 13.46 3.92 -17.96
N LEU A 60 13.91 2.84 -17.30
CA LEU A 60 13.18 2.23 -16.19
C LEU A 60 13.03 3.22 -15.03
N TYR A 61 14.12 3.90 -14.69
CA TYR A 61 14.12 4.96 -13.67
C TYR A 61 13.13 6.07 -14.02
N PHE A 62 13.16 6.60 -15.25
CA PHE A 62 12.20 7.60 -15.71
C PHE A 62 10.74 7.12 -15.61
N CYS A 63 10.46 5.90 -16.07
CA CYS A 63 9.12 5.30 -16.00
C CYS A 63 8.63 5.18 -14.56
N ILE A 64 9.47 4.70 -13.63
CA ILE A 64 9.10 4.55 -12.22
C ILE A 64 8.90 5.92 -11.55
N VAL A 65 9.83 6.87 -11.73
CA VAL A 65 9.74 8.22 -11.15
C VAL A 65 8.47 8.93 -11.61
N THR A 66 8.11 8.74 -12.89
CA THR A 66 6.91 9.31 -13.50
C THR A 66 5.63 8.62 -12.99
N MET A 67 5.60 7.29 -12.96
CA MET A 67 4.46 6.49 -12.51
C MET A 67 4.17 6.67 -11.01
N CYS A 68 5.22 6.75 -10.19
CA CYS A 68 5.12 7.03 -8.75
C CYS A 68 4.86 8.52 -8.45
N THR A 69 4.65 9.34 -9.49
CA THR A 69 4.37 10.79 -9.37
C THR A 69 5.40 11.56 -8.54
N ILE A 70 6.65 11.08 -8.50
CA ILE A 70 7.74 11.77 -7.79
C ILE A 70 8.25 12.92 -8.65
N GLY A 71 8.55 12.63 -9.92
CA GLY A 71 8.83 13.66 -10.92
C GLY A 71 10.07 14.53 -10.65
N PHE A 72 11.23 13.94 -10.36
CA PHE A 72 12.48 14.71 -10.12
C PHE A 72 12.89 15.66 -11.27
N GLY A 73 12.40 15.47 -12.49
CA GLY A 73 12.71 16.37 -13.60
C GLY A 73 14.15 16.30 -14.12
N ASP A 74 14.96 15.33 -13.66
CA ASP A 74 16.33 15.12 -14.12
C ASP A 74 16.40 14.47 -15.53
N ILE A 75 15.36 13.72 -15.88
CA ILE A 75 15.12 13.20 -17.23
C ILE A 75 13.75 13.71 -17.71
N THR A 76 13.73 14.49 -18.78
CA THR A 76 12.49 15.11 -19.29
C THR A 76 12.31 14.98 -20.81
N PRO A 77 11.06 14.86 -21.29
CA PRO A 77 10.75 14.82 -22.71
C PRO A 77 10.88 16.23 -23.33
N ASN A 78 11.65 16.35 -24.41
CA ASN A 78 11.87 17.62 -25.10
C ASN A 78 11.04 17.78 -26.39
N SER A 79 10.64 16.67 -27.03
CA SER A 79 9.83 16.69 -28.26
C SER A 79 8.32 16.63 -27.98
N ASN A 80 7.51 17.16 -28.91
CA ASN A 80 6.05 17.11 -28.86
C ASN A 80 5.55 15.66 -28.76
N ALA A 81 6.15 14.74 -29.53
CA ALA A 81 5.77 13.32 -29.50
C ALA A 81 6.06 12.68 -28.14
N THR A 82 7.24 12.93 -27.55
CA THR A 82 7.60 12.40 -26.23
C THR A 82 6.79 13.00 -25.09
N LYS A 83 6.34 14.26 -25.23
CA LYS A 83 5.41 14.89 -24.28
C LYS A 83 4.04 14.25 -24.34
N LEU A 84 3.49 14.03 -25.54
CA LEU A 84 2.20 13.35 -25.73
C LEU A 84 2.23 11.92 -25.17
N PHE A 85 3.32 11.19 -25.44
CA PHE A 85 3.56 9.88 -24.83
C PHE A 85 3.56 9.97 -23.29
N SER A 86 4.29 10.92 -22.72
CA SER A 86 4.38 11.07 -21.25
C SER A 86 3.02 11.36 -20.63
N ILE A 87 2.18 12.17 -21.28
CA ILE A 87 0.81 12.44 -20.83
C ILE A 87 0.00 11.14 -20.75
N LEU A 88 -0.04 10.37 -21.84
CA LEU A 88 -0.78 9.10 -21.88
C LEU A 88 -0.21 8.08 -20.88
N PHE A 89 1.13 8.03 -20.78
CA PHE A 89 1.82 7.14 -19.87
C PHE A 89 1.43 7.43 -18.42
N VAL A 90 1.49 8.69 -17.96
CA VAL A 90 1.11 9.07 -16.58
C VAL A 90 -0.34 8.71 -16.26
N LEU A 91 -1.29 8.99 -17.16
CA LEU A 91 -2.71 8.72 -16.94
C LEU A 91 -2.98 7.23 -16.68
N VAL A 92 -2.33 6.36 -17.46
CA VAL A 92 -2.44 4.91 -17.28
C VAL A 92 -1.64 4.44 -16.05
N GLY A 93 -0.46 5.01 -15.83
CA GLY A 93 0.44 4.65 -14.73
C GLY A 93 -0.15 4.89 -13.35
N PHE A 94 -0.89 5.99 -13.19
CA PHE A 94 -1.57 6.29 -11.93
C PHE A 94 -2.60 5.20 -11.56
N GLY A 95 -3.33 4.67 -12.54
CA GLY A 95 -4.26 3.54 -12.32
C GLY A 95 -3.55 2.27 -11.86
N PHE A 96 -2.33 2.00 -12.34
CA PHE A 96 -1.56 0.84 -11.89
C PHE A 96 -1.11 0.95 -10.43
N ILE A 97 -0.78 2.15 -9.94
CA ILE A 97 -0.46 2.36 -8.52
C ILE A 97 -1.67 2.00 -7.64
N ASP A 98 -2.89 2.38 -8.03
CA ASP A 98 -4.11 2.02 -7.31
C ASP A 98 -4.35 0.49 -7.28
N ILE A 99 -4.19 -0.19 -8.42
CA ILE A 99 -4.32 -1.65 -8.48
C ILE A 99 -3.29 -2.33 -7.55
N LEU A 100 -2.04 -1.86 -7.52
CA LEU A 100 -1.01 -2.38 -6.60
C LEU A 100 -1.39 -2.14 -5.13
N LEU A 101 -1.91 -0.96 -4.81
CA LEU A 101 -2.38 -0.64 -3.47
C LEU A 101 -3.52 -1.57 -3.05
N SER A 102 -4.52 -1.73 -3.91
CA SER A 102 -5.67 -2.62 -3.71
C SER A 102 -5.24 -4.08 -3.51
N GLY A 103 -4.34 -4.58 -4.36
CA GLY A 103 -3.76 -5.92 -4.23
C GLY A 103 -3.05 -6.13 -2.90
N MET A 104 -2.26 -5.15 -2.46
CA MET A 104 -1.60 -5.21 -1.14
C MET A 104 -2.59 -5.13 0.02
N VAL A 105 -3.69 -4.39 -0.12
CA VAL A 105 -4.77 -4.38 0.89
C VAL A 105 -5.35 -5.78 1.04
N SER A 106 -5.73 -6.40 -0.07
CA SER A 106 -6.31 -7.75 -0.10
C SER A 106 -5.34 -8.77 0.51
N TYR A 107 -4.06 -8.75 0.12
CA TYR A 107 -3.06 -9.65 0.69
C TYR A 107 -2.93 -9.51 2.22
N VAL A 108 -2.90 -8.28 2.74
CA VAL A 108 -2.83 -8.04 4.20
C VAL A 108 -4.11 -8.50 4.90
N LEU A 109 -5.27 -8.37 4.26
CA LEU A 109 -6.55 -8.88 4.78
C LEU A 109 -6.57 -10.41 4.82
N ASP A 110 -6.12 -11.07 3.75
CA ASP A 110 -6.05 -12.53 3.70
C ASP A 110 -5.07 -13.08 4.75
N LEU A 111 -3.95 -12.39 4.99
CA LEU A 111 -3.05 -12.73 6.09
C LEU A 111 -3.78 -12.67 7.43
N GLN A 112 -4.53 -11.59 7.69
CA GLN A 112 -5.32 -11.45 8.91
C GLN A 112 -6.35 -12.59 9.04
N GLU A 113 -7.08 -12.91 7.97
CA GLU A 113 -8.05 -14.00 7.95
C GLU A 113 -7.38 -15.35 8.22
N ASN A 114 -6.26 -15.65 7.57
CA ASN A 114 -5.54 -16.91 7.75
C ASN A 114 -5.00 -17.09 9.18
N TYR A 115 -4.51 -16.03 9.82
CA TYR A 115 -4.12 -16.09 11.23
C TYR A 115 -5.32 -16.31 12.17
N LEU A 116 -6.46 -15.68 11.88
CA LEU A 116 -7.69 -15.90 12.65
C LEU A 116 -8.20 -17.34 12.50
N LEU A 117 -8.25 -17.87 11.27
CA LEU A 117 -8.67 -19.25 11.00
C LEU A 117 -7.75 -20.27 11.68
N LYS A 118 -6.43 -20.06 11.67
CA LYS A 118 -5.48 -20.90 12.41
C LYS A 118 -5.74 -20.87 13.92
N THR A 119 -6.20 -19.74 14.46
CA THR A 119 -6.53 -19.62 15.89
C THR A 119 -7.84 -20.33 16.23
N VAL A 120 -8.88 -20.18 15.39
CA VAL A 120 -10.19 -20.84 15.58
C VAL A 120 -10.08 -22.36 15.42
N GLN A 121 -9.28 -22.83 14.46
CA GLN A 121 -9.12 -24.26 14.20
C GLN A 121 -8.26 -24.97 15.26
N HIS A 122 -7.50 -24.22 16.07
CA HIS A 122 -6.70 -24.74 17.19
C HIS A 122 -7.38 -24.62 18.56
N ASP A 123 -8.64 -24.19 18.65
CA ASP A 123 -9.42 -24.06 19.90
C ASP A 123 -9.87 -25.43 20.48
N GLY A 124 -9.10 -26.48 20.22
CA GLY A 124 -9.32 -27.84 20.71
C GLY A 124 -8.34 -28.29 21.81
N ASP A 125 -7.29 -27.54 22.14
CA ASP A 125 -6.33 -28.01 23.14
C ASP A 125 -5.71 -26.90 24.01
N LYS A 126 -6.31 -26.78 25.21
CA LYS A 126 -5.75 -26.33 26.49
C LYS A 126 -4.30 -25.82 26.49
N ARG A 127 -4.07 -24.57 26.08
CA ARG A 127 -2.89 -23.77 26.51
C ARG A 127 -3.24 -22.30 26.72
N ASP A 128 -4.30 -22.08 27.49
CA ASP A 128 -4.60 -20.81 28.14
C ASP A 128 -3.55 -20.52 29.23
N LEU A 129 -2.82 -19.40 29.12
CA LEU A 129 -2.60 -18.40 30.19
C LEU A 129 -1.41 -17.45 29.91
N ALA A 130 -0.40 -17.83 29.10
CA ALA A 130 0.80 -17.01 28.92
C ALA A 130 0.75 -16.04 27.72
N THR A 131 -0.01 -16.36 26.66
CA THR A 131 -0.02 -15.57 25.42
C THR A 131 -1.06 -14.44 25.41
N SER A 132 -1.96 -14.39 26.41
CA SER A 132 -3.11 -13.46 26.40
C SER A 132 -2.76 -12.02 26.76
N TYR A 133 -1.59 -11.75 27.35
CA TYR A 133 -1.25 -10.40 27.81
C TYR A 133 -0.52 -9.53 26.78
N ILE A 134 0.11 -10.13 25.76
CA ILE A 134 0.86 -9.38 24.74
C ILE A 134 0.07 -9.22 23.44
N ILE A 135 -0.86 -10.15 23.15
CA ILE A 135 -1.72 -10.05 21.98
C ILE A 135 -3.14 -10.41 22.42
N ASP A 136 -3.96 -9.37 22.63
CA ASP A 136 -5.41 -9.50 22.80
C ASP A 136 -6.02 -9.88 21.44
N VAL A 137 -5.84 -11.15 21.06
CA VAL A 137 -6.34 -11.79 19.82
C VAL A 137 -7.86 -11.97 19.85
N LYS A 138 -8.50 -11.83 21.02
CA LYS A 138 -9.92 -12.16 21.23
C LYS A 138 -10.91 -11.26 20.49
N LYS A 139 -10.44 -10.24 19.76
CA LYS A 139 -11.31 -9.29 19.05
C LYS A 139 -11.13 -9.23 17.54
N GLY A 140 -10.21 -9.98 16.91
CA GLY A 140 -10.01 -10.03 15.45
C GLY A 140 -9.71 -8.69 14.73
N ARG A 141 -9.84 -7.56 15.43
CA ARG A 141 -9.50 -6.21 15.00
C ARG A 141 -8.12 -5.91 15.55
N MET A 142 -7.10 -6.03 14.71
CA MET A 142 -5.82 -5.35 14.95
C MET A 142 -6.18 -3.89 15.27
N ARG A 143 -5.89 -3.42 16.50
CA ARG A 143 -6.28 -2.07 16.93
C ARG A 143 -5.79 -1.12 15.84
N ILE A 144 -6.66 -0.28 15.32
CA ILE A 144 -6.33 0.64 14.21
C ILE A 144 -5.02 1.41 14.47
N ARG A 145 -4.74 1.73 15.73
CA ARG A 145 -3.47 2.32 16.18
C ARG A 145 -2.23 1.47 15.88
N LEU A 146 -2.31 0.14 16.02
CA LEU A 146 -1.23 -0.79 15.68
C LEU A 146 -1.03 -0.90 14.17
N LYS A 147 -2.12 -0.95 13.37
CA LYS A 147 -2.02 -0.92 11.89
C LYS A 147 -1.28 0.34 11.42
N VAL A 148 -1.69 1.49 11.95
CA VAL A 148 -1.05 2.79 11.69
C VAL A 148 0.40 2.79 12.15
N GLY A 149 0.68 2.33 13.37
CA GLY A 149 2.05 2.29 13.91
C GLY A 149 2.99 1.42 13.06
N LEU A 150 2.54 0.25 12.64
CA LEU A 150 3.31 -0.64 11.76
C LEU A 150 3.55 0.01 10.39
N ALA A 151 2.53 0.61 9.78
CA ALA A 151 2.69 1.28 8.49
C ALA A 151 3.64 2.48 8.55
N LEU A 152 3.56 3.30 9.60
CA LEU A 152 4.54 4.38 9.83
C LEU A 152 5.94 3.83 10.06
N GLY A 153 6.08 2.71 10.78
CA GLY A 153 7.36 2.02 10.97
C GLY A 153 7.99 1.57 9.64
N VAL A 154 7.19 1.03 8.72
CA VAL A 154 7.65 0.66 7.36
C VAL A 154 8.12 1.90 6.60
N VAL A 155 7.40 3.02 6.67
CA VAL A 155 7.83 4.28 6.02
C VAL A 155 9.16 4.78 6.56
N VAL A 156 9.35 4.76 7.89
CA VAL A 156 10.61 5.15 8.53
C VAL A 156 11.75 4.23 8.10
N LEU A 157 11.50 2.92 7.99
CA LEU A 157 12.47 1.95 7.47
C LEU A 157 12.85 2.25 6.01
N CYS A 158 11.86 2.52 5.14
CA CYS A 158 12.08 2.91 3.75
C CYS A 158 12.98 4.15 3.65
N ILE A 159 12.75 5.16 4.50
CA ILE A 159 13.59 6.35 4.58
C ILE A 159 15.01 5.96 5.02
N GLY A 160 15.17 5.20 6.10
CA GLY A 160 16.48 4.77 6.58
C GLY A 160 17.31 4.01 5.54
N ILE A 161 16.69 3.10 4.79
CA ILE A 161 17.32 2.38 3.67
C ILE A 161 17.74 3.36 2.58
N GLY A 162 16.87 4.29 2.20
CA GLY A 162 17.17 5.33 1.21
C GLY A 162 18.38 6.17 1.59
N VAL A 163 18.44 6.65 2.83
CA VAL A 163 19.57 7.42 3.35
C VAL A 163 20.88 6.64 3.29
N GLY A 164 20.88 5.40 3.78
CA GLY A 164 22.09 4.57 3.76
C GLY A 164 22.61 4.37 2.34
N VAL A 165 21.74 3.98 1.41
CA VAL A 165 22.14 3.72 0.02
C VAL A 165 22.60 5.00 -0.68
N MET A 166 21.91 6.12 -0.50
CA MET A 166 22.32 7.41 -1.07
C MET A 166 23.70 7.86 -0.54
N HIS A 167 23.96 7.68 0.75
CA HIS A 167 25.24 8.04 1.33
C HIS A 167 26.39 7.16 0.79
N PHE A 168 26.18 5.84 0.70
CA PHE A 168 27.24 4.91 0.28
C PHE A 168 27.42 4.81 -1.25
N VAL A 169 26.35 4.93 -2.04
CA VAL A 169 26.37 4.71 -3.50
C VAL A 169 26.47 6.02 -4.28
N GLU A 170 25.73 7.05 -3.87
CA GLU A 170 25.75 8.37 -4.53
C GLU A 170 26.73 9.34 -3.86
N HIS A 171 27.41 8.90 -2.78
CA HIS A 171 28.38 9.71 -2.01
C HIS A 171 27.82 11.06 -1.55
N LEU A 172 26.52 11.12 -1.26
CA LEU A 172 25.86 12.33 -0.74
C LEU A 172 26.15 12.53 0.75
N GLU A 173 26.16 13.77 1.22
CA GLU A 173 26.22 14.06 2.66
C GLU A 173 25.01 13.46 3.38
N TRP A 174 25.14 13.23 4.70
CA TRP A 174 24.08 12.62 5.50
C TRP A 174 22.77 13.41 5.45
N LEU A 175 22.86 14.75 5.54
CA LEU A 175 21.69 15.62 5.49
C LEU A 175 21.02 15.58 4.11
N ASP A 176 21.82 15.60 3.04
CA ASP A 176 21.34 15.55 1.66
C ASP A 176 20.70 14.21 1.33
N SER A 177 21.28 13.12 1.85
CA SER A 177 20.76 11.76 1.73
C SER A 177 19.42 11.63 2.46
N PHE A 178 19.32 12.18 3.68
CA PHE A 178 18.06 12.25 4.42
C PHE A 178 17.00 13.07 3.69
N TYR A 179 17.38 14.27 3.24
CA TYR A 179 16.50 15.15 2.49
C TYR A 179 15.96 14.50 1.22
N LEU A 180 16.85 13.97 0.36
CA LEU A 180 16.46 13.30 -0.88
C LEU A 180 15.60 12.06 -0.59
N SER A 181 15.94 11.29 0.45
CA SER A 181 15.13 10.13 0.82
C SER A 181 13.72 10.52 1.24
N VAL A 182 13.55 11.53 2.09
CA VAL A 182 12.22 11.98 2.50
C VAL A 182 11.43 12.50 1.30
N MET A 183 12.03 13.36 0.46
CA MET A 183 11.38 13.93 -0.72
C MET A 183 10.96 12.91 -1.76
N SER A 184 11.73 11.84 -1.89
CA SER A 184 11.42 10.71 -2.76
C SER A 184 10.25 9.88 -2.21
N VAL A 185 10.34 9.48 -0.94
CA VAL A 185 9.37 8.59 -0.28
C VAL A 185 8.00 9.25 -0.16
N THR A 186 7.96 10.57 0.10
CA THR A 186 6.71 11.34 0.16
C THR A 186 6.22 11.84 -1.19
N THR A 187 6.84 11.41 -2.30
CA THR A 187 6.49 11.80 -3.67
C THR A 187 6.42 13.32 -3.89
N VAL A 188 7.27 14.10 -3.20
CA VAL A 188 7.36 15.56 -3.39
C VAL A 188 8.32 15.88 -4.53
N GLY A 189 9.50 15.24 -4.52
CA GLY A 189 10.42 15.23 -5.65
C GLY A 189 10.78 16.59 -6.26
N TYR A 190 11.25 17.54 -5.45
CA TYR A 190 11.60 18.89 -5.92
C TYR A 190 12.54 18.95 -7.13
N GLY A 191 13.38 17.92 -7.32
CA GLY A 191 14.23 17.79 -8.49
C GLY A 191 15.55 18.57 -8.42
N ASP A 192 15.82 19.21 -7.30
CA ASP A 192 17.10 19.84 -6.98
C ASP A 192 18.23 18.81 -6.86
N ARG A 193 17.91 17.60 -6.39
CA ARG A 193 18.80 16.44 -6.38
C ARG A 193 18.10 15.20 -6.93
N ALA A 194 18.88 14.36 -7.60
CA ALA A 194 18.43 13.11 -8.20
C ALA A 194 19.58 12.10 -8.27
N PHE A 195 19.25 10.82 -8.53
CA PHE A 195 20.22 9.74 -8.68
C PHE A 195 21.03 9.91 -9.97
N LYS A 196 22.35 10.03 -9.84
CA LYS A 196 23.26 10.27 -10.98
C LYS A 196 24.01 9.02 -11.37
N THR A 197 24.29 8.13 -10.42
CA THR A 197 25.04 6.90 -10.70
C THR A 197 24.13 5.84 -11.30
N MET A 198 24.70 4.99 -12.17
CA MET A 198 23.99 3.82 -12.70
C MET A 198 23.47 2.87 -11.59
N PRO A 199 24.29 2.46 -10.58
CA PRO A 199 23.79 1.62 -9.49
C PRO A 199 22.71 2.31 -8.65
N GLY A 200 22.84 3.62 -8.39
CA GLY A 200 21.83 4.37 -7.64
C GLY A 200 20.50 4.47 -8.38
N ARG A 201 20.50 4.66 -9.70
CA ARG A 201 19.28 4.64 -10.52
C ARG A 201 18.59 3.27 -10.53
N LEU A 202 19.36 2.19 -10.60
CA LEU A 202 18.82 0.83 -10.52
C LEU A 202 18.19 0.56 -9.16
N PHE A 203 18.86 0.95 -8.08
CA PHE A 203 18.30 0.91 -6.74
C PHE A 203 17.01 1.73 -6.65
N ALA A 204 17.04 2.97 -7.12
CA ALA A 204 15.91 3.88 -7.09
C ALA A 204 14.69 3.30 -7.84
N ALA A 205 14.88 2.66 -8.98
CA ALA A 205 13.78 2.06 -9.74
C ALA A 205 12.97 1.04 -8.93
N ILE A 206 13.61 0.24 -8.07
CA ILE A 206 12.92 -0.75 -7.22
C ILE A 206 12.44 -0.09 -5.93
N TRP A 207 13.34 0.65 -5.27
CA TRP A 207 13.08 1.24 -3.95
C TRP A 207 11.98 2.29 -3.98
N LEU A 208 11.92 3.14 -5.01
CA LEU A 208 10.88 4.17 -5.14
C LEU A 208 9.49 3.57 -5.29
N LEU A 209 9.37 2.48 -6.06
CA LEU A 209 8.10 1.78 -6.23
C LEU A 209 7.58 1.24 -4.90
N VAL A 210 8.43 0.52 -4.15
CA VAL A 210 8.08 -0.03 -2.83
C VAL A 210 7.76 1.08 -1.84
N SER A 211 8.58 2.13 -1.80
CA SER A 211 8.42 3.23 -0.85
C SER A 211 7.15 4.05 -1.09
N THR A 212 6.82 4.31 -2.36
CA THR A 212 5.59 5.03 -2.73
C THR A 212 4.35 4.27 -2.28
N VAL A 213 4.32 2.96 -2.50
CA VAL A 213 3.21 2.10 -2.07
C VAL A 213 3.12 2.04 -0.53
N ALA A 214 4.26 1.95 0.16
CA ALA A 214 4.30 2.00 1.62
C ALA A 214 3.73 3.30 2.20
N VAL A 215 4.11 4.45 1.64
CA VAL A 215 3.61 5.77 2.07
C VAL A 215 2.13 5.93 1.78
N ALA A 216 1.67 5.56 0.59
CA ALA A 216 0.26 5.61 0.24
C ALA A 216 -0.58 4.75 1.21
N ARG A 217 -0.11 3.57 1.60
CA ARG A 217 -0.77 2.74 2.62
C ARG A 217 -0.77 3.38 4.00
N ALA A 218 0.33 4.00 4.41
CA ALA A 218 0.39 4.74 5.68
C ALA A 218 -0.64 5.87 5.72
N PHE A 219 -0.80 6.64 4.64
CA PHE A 219 -1.84 7.66 4.52
C PHE A 219 -3.26 7.09 4.58
N LEU A 220 -3.52 5.98 3.88
CA LEU A 220 -4.82 5.31 3.93
C LEU A 220 -5.18 4.84 5.35
N TYR A 221 -4.24 4.21 6.07
CA TYR A 221 -4.47 3.80 7.45
C TYR A 221 -4.64 4.98 8.41
N LEU A 222 -3.93 6.09 8.20
CA LEU A 222 -4.16 7.33 8.95
C LEU A 222 -5.56 7.90 8.68
N ALA A 223 -6.03 7.83 7.43
CA ALA A 223 -7.38 8.25 7.06
C ALA A 223 -8.43 7.35 7.73
N GLU A 224 -8.29 6.03 7.64
CA GLU A 224 -9.14 5.05 8.34
C GLU A 224 -9.18 5.34 9.85
N ALA A 225 -8.03 5.62 10.47
CA ALA A 225 -7.97 5.96 11.89
C ALA A 225 -8.71 7.24 12.26
N ARG A 226 -8.68 8.26 11.39
CA ARG A 226 -9.46 9.49 11.58
C ARG A 226 -10.95 9.25 11.41
N VAL A 227 -11.34 8.50 10.38
CA VAL A 227 -12.73 8.11 10.11
C VAL A 227 -13.31 7.33 11.29
N ASP A 228 -12.58 6.34 11.80
CA ASP A 228 -12.98 5.56 12.97
C ASP A 228 -13.11 6.38 14.26
N LYS A 229 -12.20 7.35 14.46
CA LYS A 229 -12.30 8.27 15.61
C LYS A 229 -13.56 9.12 15.51
N ARG A 230 -13.95 9.53 14.31
CA ARG A 230 -15.20 10.27 14.05
C ARG A 230 -16.43 9.39 14.30
N HIS A 231 -16.45 8.16 13.75
CA HIS A 231 -17.56 7.22 13.99
C HIS A 231 -17.77 6.93 15.48
N ARG A 232 -16.70 6.70 16.25
CA ARG A 232 -16.80 6.49 17.70
C ARG A 232 -17.34 7.71 18.46
N ARG A 233 -16.99 8.93 18.05
CA ARG A 233 -17.52 10.16 18.65
C ARG A 233 -19.01 10.30 18.37
N MET A 234 -19.43 10.04 17.13
CA MET A 234 -20.84 10.09 16.73
C MET A 234 -21.66 9.03 17.47
N ALA A 235 -21.17 7.79 17.56
CA ALA A 235 -21.83 6.74 18.32
C ALA A 235 -22.00 7.12 19.82
N LYS A 236 -20.95 7.66 20.45
CA LYS A 236 -21.04 8.14 21.85
C LYS A 236 -22.03 9.30 22.02
N TRP A 237 -22.11 10.19 21.03
CA TRP A 237 -23.05 11.30 21.06
C TRP A 237 -24.50 10.80 20.94
N VAL A 238 -24.78 9.89 20.00
CA VAL A 238 -26.09 9.24 19.85
C VAL A 238 -26.50 8.49 21.11
N LEU A 239 -25.58 7.71 21.70
CA LEU A 239 -25.84 6.96 22.94
C LEU A 239 -26.03 7.86 24.18
N GLY A 240 -25.53 9.09 24.15
CA GLY A 240 -25.70 10.07 25.23
C GLY A 240 -26.95 10.92 25.11
N GLN A 241 -27.75 10.71 24.06
CA GLN A 241 -29.00 11.44 23.84
C GLN A 241 -30.15 10.66 24.47
N ASP A 242 -31.02 11.34 25.22
CA ASP A 242 -32.25 10.74 25.73
C ASP A 242 -33.11 10.30 24.53
N MET A 243 -33.20 8.99 24.31
CA MET A 243 -34.03 8.42 23.25
C MET A 243 -35.49 8.40 23.70
N THR A 244 -36.37 8.95 22.87
CA THR A 244 -37.82 8.78 23.08
C THR A 244 -38.23 7.31 22.84
N VAL A 245 -39.31 6.84 23.47
CA VAL A 245 -39.77 5.44 23.34
C VAL A 245 -39.99 5.03 21.88
N SER A 246 -40.47 5.96 21.04
CA SER A 246 -40.62 5.73 19.60
C SER A 246 -39.28 5.57 18.86
N GLN A 247 -38.23 6.28 19.27
CA GLN A 247 -36.88 6.13 18.72
C GLN A 247 -36.20 4.85 19.18
N PHE A 248 -36.47 4.42 20.42
CA PHE A 248 -36.02 3.13 20.95
C PHE A 248 -36.66 1.97 20.19
N LEU A 249 -37.98 2.00 20.01
CA LEU A 249 -38.73 1.01 19.20
C LEU A 249 -38.30 1.02 17.72
N ALA A 250 -37.93 2.18 17.18
CA ALA A 250 -37.40 2.26 15.81
C ALA A 250 -35.95 1.74 15.68
N ALA A 251 -35.20 1.68 16.78
CA ALA A 251 -33.84 1.13 16.82
C ALA A 251 -33.82 -0.39 17.02
N ASP A 252 -34.90 -0.98 17.57
CA ASP A 252 -35.17 -2.42 17.61
C ASP A 252 -35.61 -2.92 16.22
N ILE A 253 -34.66 -2.99 15.28
CA ILE A 253 -34.92 -3.34 13.88
C ILE A 253 -35.32 -4.82 13.73
N ASP A 254 -34.88 -5.69 14.63
CA ASP A 254 -35.18 -7.12 14.64
C ASP A 254 -36.31 -7.52 15.60
N ASN A 255 -36.94 -6.54 16.27
CA ASN A 255 -38.13 -6.68 17.09
C ASN A 255 -37.99 -7.73 18.19
N ASN A 256 -36.79 -7.86 18.74
CA ASN A 256 -36.43 -8.89 19.71
C ASN A 256 -36.58 -8.41 21.16
N GLY A 257 -36.94 -7.13 21.37
CA GLY A 257 -37.10 -6.50 22.69
C GLY A 257 -35.81 -5.99 23.32
N TYR A 258 -34.69 -6.01 22.59
CA TYR A 258 -33.37 -5.55 23.00
C TYR A 258 -32.78 -4.61 21.93
N VAL A 259 -31.96 -3.65 22.35
CA VAL A 259 -31.33 -2.63 21.48
C VAL A 259 -29.84 -2.55 21.73
#